data_AF-A0A1M5YL38-F1
#
_entry.id   AF-A0A1M5YL38-F1
#
_cell.length_a   1.000
_cell.length_b   1.000
_cell.length_c   1.000
_cell.angle_alpha   90.00
_cell.angle_beta   90.00
_cell.angle_gamma   90.00
#
_symmetry.space_group_name_H-M   'P 1'
#
loop_
_entity.id
_entity.type
_entity.pdbx_description
1 polymer ?
#
loop_
_entity_poly.entity_id
_entity_poly.type
_entity_poly.pdbx_seq_one_letter_code
_entity_poly.pdbx_strand_id
1 'polypeptide(L)'
;MNKKAMCLIPAALLILAGTAQALPLPADLDIDFRDSVWHAADGQTTWTIGDITVLAQPNNAILYQDTSDGLGIKGGEPDEIDRLESLVIFFNTPYVLRNVAITDLFRSNDGNQALGEEGYVSLYGTDDALLQTFTFFGNDSDQANGEQLVDFGQSFVVSRAVFSALVDISNNEFSVAGFANAAPVPEPATMLLFGTGLAGLAGIARRRKKA
;
A
#
# COMPACT_ATOMS: atom_id res chain seq x y z
N MET A 1 31.22 -41.34 -21.18
CA MET A 1 30.26 -40.22 -21.40
C MET A 1 29.70 -39.81 -20.05
N ASN A 2 30.26 -38.77 -19.44
CA ASN A 2 29.87 -38.32 -18.09
C ASN A 2 28.82 -37.21 -18.19
N LYS A 3 27.56 -37.56 -17.93
CA LYS A 3 26.48 -36.58 -17.70
C LYS A 3 26.62 -36.06 -16.27
N LYS A 4 27.17 -34.86 -16.11
CA LYS A 4 27.13 -34.16 -14.82
C LYS A 4 25.69 -33.69 -14.59
N ALA A 5 25.00 -34.30 -13.64
CA ALA A 5 23.70 -33.82 -13.16
C ALA A 5 23.93 -32.51 -12.40
N MET A 6 23.41 -31.41 -12.94
CA MET A 6 23.43 -30.10 -12.30
C MET A 6 22.26 -30.07 -11.32
N CYS A 7 22.57 -30.24 -10.03
CA CYS A 7 21.60 -30.13 -8.95
C CYS A 7 21.26 -28.64 -8.76
N LEU A 8 20.08 -28.22 -9.23
CA LEU A 8 19.53 -26.90 -8.86
C LEU A 8 19.10 -26.98 -7.40
N ILE A 9 19.83 -26.26 -6.54
CA ILE A 9 19.37 -25.99 -5.18
C ILE A 9 18.33 -24.88 -5.30
N PRO A 10 17.05 -25.11 -4.94
CA PRO A 10 16.08 -24.03 -4.87
C PRO A 10 16.55 -23.05 -3.78
N ALA A 11 16.85 -21.82 -4.17
CA ALA A 11 17.10 -20.74 -3.23
C ALA A 11 15.80 -20.50 -2.45
N ALA A 12 15.77 -20.89 -1.18
CA ALA A 12 14.69 -20.55 -0.28
C ALA A 12 14.68 -19.02 -0.12
N LEU A 13 13.68 -18.37 -0.70
CA LEU A 13 13.44 -16.95 -0.52
C LEU A 13 12.99 -16.75 0.94
N LEU A 14 13.92 -16.32 1.80
CA LEU A 14 13.64 -16.04 3.20
C LEU A 14 12.83 -14.74 3.25
N ILE A 15 11.52 -14.84 3.44
CA ILE A 15 10.66 -13.68 3.69
C ILE A 15 10.95 -13.23 5.13
N LEU A 16 11.79 -12.22 5.29
CA LEU A 16 11.99 -11.55 6.58
C LEU A 16 10.73 -10.75 6.85
N ALA A 17 9.86 -11.17 7.78
CA ALA A 17 8.76 -10.34 8.24
C ALA A 17 9.33 -9.20 9.10
N GLY A 18 9.13 -7.95 8.69
CA GLY A 18 9.47 -6.78 9.50
C GLY A 18 8.39 -6.58 10.56
N THR A 19 8.80 -6.37 11.82
CA THR A 19 7.86 -5.96 12.88
C THR A 19 7.65 -4.45 12.77
N ALA A 20 6.42 -4.02 12.48
CA ALA A 20 6.05 -2.61 12.54
C ALA A 20 5.81 -2.16 14.00
N GLN A 21 5.96 -0.86 14.27
CA GLN A 21 5.60 -0.26 15.55
C GLN A 21 4.30 0.53 15.42
N ALA A 22 3.42 0.43 16.42
CA ALA A 22 2.19 1.20 16.53
C ALA A 22 2.50 2.60 17.10
N LEU A 23 2.04 3.65 16.42
CA LEU A 23 2.08 5.04 16.86
C LEU A 23 0.68 5.66 16.80
N PRO A 24 0.41 6.74 17.57
CA PRO A 24 -0.84 7.50 17.43
C PRO A 24 -1.03 8.01 16.00
N LEU A 25 -2.28 8.03 15.54
CA LEU A 25 -2.63 8.54 14.21
C LEU A 25 -2.43 10.06 14.15
N PRO A 26 -1.69 10.60 13.16
CA PRO A 26 -1.57 12.04 12.97
C PRO A 26 -2.88 12.64 12.45
N ALA A 27 -3.12 13.92 12.73
CA ALA A 27 -4.33 14.61 12.31
C ALA A 27 -4.42 14.76 10.78
N ASP A 28 -3.28 14.94 10.11
CA ASP A 28 -3.18 15.09 8.67
C ASP A 28 -2.42 13.91 8.06
N LEU A 29 -2.95 13.35 6.98
CA LEU A 29 -2.31 12.33 6.16
C LEU A 29 -1.94 12.91 4.78
N ASP A 30 -0.82 12.47 4.19
CA ASP A 30 -0.42 12.88 2.83
C ASP A 30 -1.38 12.31 1.78
N ILE A 31 -1.89 11.09 2.04
CA ILE A 31 -3.01 10.48 1.35
C ILE A 31 -4.03 10.15 2.43
N ASP A 32 -5.17 10.85 2.45
CA ASP A 32 -6.26 10.58 3.38
C ASP A 32 -7.47 10.01 2.64
N PHE A 33 -7.79 8.75 2.91
CA PHE A 33 -8.93 8.06 2.32
C PHE A 33 -10.27 8.41 2.98
N ARG A 34 -10.25 9.17 4.08
CA ARG A 34 -11.45 9.71 4.74
C ARG A 34 -11.90 11.03 4.11
N ASP A 35 -11.06 11.66 3.30
CA ASP A 35 -11.44 12.88 2.59
C ASP A 35 -12.62 12.61 1.66
N SER A 36 -13.59 13.53 1.68
CA SER A 36 -14.76 13.59 0.81
C SER A 36 -14.50 13.33 -0.68
N VAL A 37 -13.29 13.59 -1.19
CA VAL A 37 -12.92 13.26 -2.58
C VAL A 37 -13.01 11.76 -2.88
N TRP A 38 -12.87 10.91 -1.85
CA TRP A 38 -12.98 9.45 -1.94
C TRP A 38 -14.40 8.91 -1.78
N HIS A 39 -15.40 9.73 -1.42
CA HIS A 39 -16.78 9.28 -1.22
C HIS A 39 -17.37 8.54 -2.42
N ALA A 40 -16.98 8.94 -3.64
CA ALA A 40 -17.45 8.31 -4.86
C ALA A 40 -16.85 6.90 -5.11
N ALA A 41 -15.86 6.48 -4.31
CA ALA A 41 -15.38 5.10 -4.31
C ALA A 41 -16.42 4.13 -3.72
N ASP A 42 -17.28 4.60 -2.82
CA ASP A 42 -18.31 3.77 -2.19
C ASP A 42 -19.22 3.13 -3.24
N GLY A 43 -19.38 1.80 -3.16
CA GLY A 43 -20.19 1.07 -4.13
C GLY A 43 -19.51 0.76 -5.46
N GLN A 44 -18.23 1.12 -5.64
CA GLN A 44 -17.45 0.80 -6.85
C GLN A 44 -16.55 -0.41 -6.64
N THR A 45 -16.21 -1.15 -7.69
CA THR A 45 -15.17 -2.20 -7.60
C THR A 45 -13.76 -1.61 -7.66
N THR A 46 -13.62 -0.45 -8.31
CA THR A 46 -12.37 0.30 -8.44
C THR A 46 -12.65 1.79 -8.51
N TRP A 47 -11.73 2.60 -7.99
CA TRP A 47 -11.82 4.05 -8.03
C TRP A 47 -10.44 4.68 -8.21
N THR A 48 -10.35 5.78 -8.96
CA THR A 48 -9.09 6.45 -9.27
C THR A 48 -9.17 7.95 -8.97
N ILE A 49 -8.19 8.47 -8.24
CA ILE A 49 -7.98 9.90 -8.04
C ILE A 49 -6.52 10.23 -8.36
N GLY A 50 -6.28 11.05 -9.39
CA GLY A 50 -4.93 11.40 -9.83
C GLY A 50 -4.14 10.14 -10.20
N ASP A 51 -3.00 9.93 -9.54
CA ASP A 51 -2.11 8.78 -9.76
C ASP A 51 -2.44 7.56 -8.90
N ILE A 52 -3.49 7.61 -8.06
CA ILE A 52 -3.83 6.55 -7.11
C ILE A 52 -5.08 5.84 -7.59
N THR A 53 -5.01 4.52 -7.75
CA THR A 53 -6.17 3.66 -8.04
C THR A 53 -6.34 2.63 -6.94
N VAL A 54 -7.54 2.53 -6.38
CA VAL A 54 -7.90 1.49 -5.42
C VAL A 54 -8.79 0.45 -6.10
N LEU A 55 -8.63 -0.81 -5.70
CA LEU A 55 -9.35 -1.95 -6.24
C LEU A 55 -9.71 -2.87 -5.08
N ALA A 56 -11.01 -3.16 -4.94
CA ALA A 56 -11.49 -4.19 -4.05
C ALA A 56 -11.31 -5.58 -4.70
N GLN A 57 -10.81 -6.53 -3.93
CA GLN A 57 -10.70 -7.94 -4.32
C GLN A 57 -11.38 -8.82 -3.27
N PRO A 58 -11.92 -10.00 -3.64
CA PRO A 58 -11.83 -10.68 -4.94
C PRO A 58 -12.66 -10.02 -6.05
N ASN A 59 -12.61 -10.56 -7.28
CA ASN A 59 -13.37 -10.00 -8.41
C ASN A 59 -14.84 -9.76 -8.05
N ASN A 60 -15.33 -8.54 -8.33
CA ASN A 60 -16.65 -8.01 -7.99
C ASN A 60 -16.87 -7.64 -6.52
N ALA A 61 -15.85 -7.72 -5.66
CA ALA A 61 -15.88 -7.06 -4.37
C ALA A 61 -16.08 -5.55 -4.58
N ILE A 62 -16.76 -4.93 -3.62
CA ILE A 62 -17.19 -3.55 -3.71
C ILE A 62 -16.46 -2.78 -2.62
N LEU A 63 -15.86 -1.64 -2.98
CA LEU A 63 -15.26 -0.72 -2.04
C LEU A 63 -16.33 -0.13 -1.11
N TYR A 64 -15.98 -0.03 0.15
CA TYR A 64 -16.65 0.84 1.11
C TYR A 64 -15.79 2.07 1.34
N GLN A 65 -16.44 3.21 1.56
CA GLN A 65 -15.76 4.41 2.00
C GLN A 65 -16.62 5.21 2.98
N ASP A 66 -15.99 5.68 4.06
CA ASP A 66 -16.54 6.76 4.87
C ASP A 66 -15.47 7.71 5.44
N THR A 67 -15.95 8.72 6.18
CA THR A 67 -15.11 9.78 6.75
C THR A 67 -14.50 9.42 8.12
N SER A 68 -14.90 8.31 8.72
CA SER A 68 -14.37 7.83 10.01
C SER A 68 -13.15 6.95 9.77
N ASP A 69 -13.31 5.95 8.91
CA ASP A 69 -12.43 4.78 8.86
C ASP A 69 -11.59 4.77 7.58
N GLY A 70 -12.13 5.35 6.50
CA GLY A 70 -11.44 5.44 5.21
C GLY A 70 -11.96 4.38 4.26
N LEU A 71 -11.06 3.55 3.70
CA LEU A 71 -11.42 2.52 2.72
C LEU A 71 -11.45 1.11 3.32
N GLY A 72 -12.56 0.43 3.08
CA GLY A 72 -12.77 -1.00 3.36
C GLY A 72 -13.40 -1.72 2.16
N ILE A 73 -14.01 -2.88 2.42
CA ILE A 73 -14.72 -3.67 1.41
C ILE A 73 -16.11 -4.01 1.95
N LYS A 74 -17.15 -3.83 1.12
CA LYS A 74 -18.52 -4.27 1.44
C LYS A 74 -18.57 -5.79 1.36
N GLY A 75 -18.41 -6.45 2.49
CA GLY A 75 -18.29 -7.89 2.62
C GLY A 75 -19.26 -8.48 3.65
N GLY A 76 -18.70 -9.27 4.57
CA GLY A 76 -19.43 -9.78 5.74
C GLY A 76 -19.93 -8.65 6.64
N GLU A 77 -19.04 -7.69 6.87
CA GLU A 77 -19.31 -6.38 7.46
C GLU A 77 -19.15 -5.31 6.35
N PRO A 78 -19.90 -4.20 6.39
CA PRO A 78 -19.97 -3.28 5.27
C PRO A 78 -18.70 -2.45 5.05
N ASP A 79 -17.80 -2.36 6.03
CA ASP A 79 -16.84 -1.27 6.18
C ASP A 79 -15.37 -1.69 6.35
N GLU A 80 -15.06 -2.97 6.20
CA GLU A 80 -13.74 -3.51 6.58
C GLU A 80 -13.17 -4.47 5.54
N ILE A 81 -11.86 -4.75 5.63
CA ILE A 81 -11.18 -5.77 4.84
C ILE A 81 -11.16 -7.06 5.65
N ASP A 82 -12.03 -7.99 5.32
CA ASP A 82 -12.16 -9.26 6.06
C ASP A 82 -11.47 -10.43 5.30
N ARG A 83 -11.65 -11.64 5.80
CA ARG A 83 -11.11 -12.88 5.27
C ARG A 83 -11.41 -13.06 3.78
N LEU A 84 -10.35 -13.43 3.03
CA LEU A 84 -10.35 -13.67 1.58
C LEU A 84 -10.57 -12.40 0.75
N GLU A 85 -10.62 -11.24 1.38
CA GLU A 85 -10.68 -9.95 0.72
C GLU A 85 -9.31 -9.29 0.74
N SER A 86 -9.10 -8.39 -0.21
CA SER A 86 -7.91 -7.53 -0.19
C SER A 86 -8.19 -6.21 -0.87
N LEU A 87 -7.74 -5.12 -0.23
CA LEU A 87 -7.71 -3.80 -0.85
C LEU A 87 -6.37 -3.61 -1.53
N VAL A 88 -6.39 -3.38 -2.84
CA VAL A 88 -5.19 -3.14 -3.64
C VAL A 88 -5.11 -1.68 -4.02
N ILE A 89 -3.98 -1.04 -3.71
CA ILE A 89 -3.69 0.35 -4.05
C ILE A 89 -2.57 0.38 -5.06
N PHE A 90 -2.85 0.91 -6.24
CA PHE A 90 -1.90 1.13 -7.32
C PHE A 90 -1.48 2.59 -7.39
N PHE A 91 -0.18 2.80 -7.63
CA PHE A 91 0.40 4.10 -7.87
C PHE A 91 0.92 4.16 -9.31
N ASN A 92 0.26 4.96 -10.16
CA ASN A 92 0.59 5.11 -11.58
C ASN A 92 1.99 5.73 -11.78
N THR A 93 2.33 6.71 -10.94
CA THR A 93 3.70 7.16 -10.68
C THR A 93 4.17 6.45 -9.40
N PRO A 94 5.42 5.96 -9.28
CA PRO A 94 5.88 5.33 -8.04
C PRO A 94 5.79 6.29 -6.83
N TYR A 95 5.48 5.78 -5.65
CA TYR A 95 5.41 6.56 -4.40
C TYR A 95 6.48 6.13 -3.42
N VAL A 96 6.99 7.07 -2.63
CA VAL A 96 7.76 6.78 -1.42
C VAL A 96 6.78 6.64 -0.27
N LEU A 97 6.70 5.46 0.36
CA LEU A 97 5.86 5.21 1.53
C LEU A 97 6.72 4.88 2.76
N ARG A 98 6.30 5.34 3.93
CA ARG A 98 6.92 4.97 5.23
C ARG A 98 5.94 4.45 6.27
N ASN A 99 4.70 4.94 6.24
CA ASN A 99 3.70 4.63 7.25
C ASN A 99 2.35 4.42 6.59
N VAL A 100 1.53 3.54 7.15
CA VAL A 100 0.11 3.43 6.82
C VAL A 100 -0.74 3.67 8.07
N ALA A 101 -1.85 4.36 7.89
CA ALA A 101 -2.88 4.60 8.87
C ALA A 101 -3.98 3.53 8.72
N ILE A 102 -4.22 2.78 9.79
CA ILE A 102 -5.22 1.73 9.91
C ILE A 102 -6.26 2.18 10.93
N THR A 103 -7.52 1.82 10.72
CA THR A 103 -8.63 1.97 11.67
C THR A 103 -9.36 0.65 11.80
N ASP A 104 -10.29 0.56 12.76
CA ASP A 104 -11.04 -0.67 13.03
C ASP A 104 -10.11 -1.87 13.29
N LEU A 105 -8.98 -1.61 13.95
CA LEU A 105 -8.03 -2.66 14.32
C LEU A 105 -7.89 -2.73 15.85
N PHE A 106 -8.75 -3.53 16.47
CA PHE A 106 -8.88 -3.67 17.91
C PHE A 106 -8.14 -4.87 18.47
N ARG A 107 -7.79 -4.76 19.76
CA ARG A 107 -7.27 -5.90 20.52
C ARG A 107 -8.36 -6.73 21.22
N SER A 108 -9.63 -6.34 21.15
CA SER A 108 -10.68 -6.86 22.03
C SER A 108 -10.90 -8.38 21.92
N ASN A 109 -11.31 -8.96 23.06
CA ASN A 109 -11.50 -10.40 23.32
C ASN A 109 -12.76 -11.02 22.66
N ASP A 110 -13.30 -10.45 21.58
CA ASP A 110 -14.42 -11.05 20.84
C ASP A 110 -13.97 -12.32 20.07
N GLY A 111 -12.68 -12.38 19.71
CA GLY A 111 -11.94 -13.57 19.31
C GLY A 111 -10.86 -13.93 20.34
N ASN A 112 -10.58 -15.22 20.52
CA ASN A 112 -9.64 -15.76 21.51
C ASN A 112 -8.15 -15.52 21.15
N GLN A 113 -7.79 -14.28 20.78
CA GLN A 113 -6.48 -13.87 20.28
C GLN A 113 -5.68 -13.19 21.39
N ALA A 114 -4.51 -13.72 21.75
CA ALA A 114 -3.62 -13.07 22.70
C ALA A 114 -3.07 -11.71 22.19
N LEU A 115 -3.13 -11.49 20.87
CA LEU A 115 -2.53 -10.36 20.18
C LEU A 115 -3.53 -9.37 19.58
N GLY A 116 -4.84 -9.67 19.59
CA GLY A 116 -5.86 -8.88 18.88
C GLY A 116 -6.07 -9.29 17.43
N GLU A 117 -6.81 -8.46 16.70
CA GLU A 117 -7.00 -8.58 15.26
C GLU A 117 -5.67 -8.47 14.53
N GLU A 118 -5.54 -9.13 13.38
CA GLU A 118 -4.28 -9.17 12.63
C GLU A 118 -4.50 -8.85 11.16
N GLY A 119 -3.76 -7.86 10.67
CA GLY A 119 -3.75 -7.44 9.28
C GLY A 119 -2.35 -7.41 8.67
N TYR A 120 -2.33 -7.39 7.35
CA TYR A 120 -1.11 -7.42 6.55
C TYR A 120 -1.10 -6.30 5.53
N VAL A 121 0.09 -5.75 5.29
CA VAL A 121 0.36 -4.93 4.11
C VAL A 121 1.58 -5.45 3.36
N SER A 122 1.39 -5.78 2.09
CA SER A 122 2.47 -6.20 1.18
C SER A 122 2.80 -5.07 0.20
N LEU A 123 4.07 -4.67 0.17
CA LEU A 123 4.57 -3.59 -0.68
C LEU A 123 5.29 -4.16 -1.90
N TYR A 124 4.99 -3.62 -3.08
CA TYR A 124 5.57 -4.05 -4.35
C TYR A 124 6.29 -2.88 -5.04
N GLY A 125 7.48 -3.15 -5.55
CA GLY A 125 8.31 -2.20 -6.28
C GLY A 125 7.82 -2.00 -7.72
N THR A 126 8.49 -1.09 -8.44
CA THR A 126 8.09 -0.65 -9.80
C THR A 126 8.11 -1.74 -10.87
N ASP A 127 8.80 -2.85 -10.61
CA ASP A 127 8.87 -4.05 -11.43
C ASP A 127 7.88 -5.14 -10.99
N ASP A 128 6.92 -4.78 -10.14
CA ASP A 128 5.97 -5.66 -9.47
C ASP A 128 6.60 -6.71 -8.53
N ALA A 129 7.89 -6.56 -8.19
CA ALA A 129 8.55 -7.43 -7.24
C ALA A 129 8.06 -7.13 -5.80
N LEU A 130 7.72 -8.17 -5.05
CA LEU A 130 7.44 -8.05 -3.62
C LEU A 130 8.70 -7.54 -2.90
N LEU A 131 8.58 -6.39 -2.24
CA LEU A 131 9.65 -5.81 -1.44
C LEU A 131 9.61 -6.35 -0.03
N GLN A 132 8.43 -6.25 0.61
CA GLN A 132 8.26 -6.53 2.03
C GLN A 132 6.78 -6.76 2.35
N THR A 133 6.50 -7.67 3.28
CA THR A 133 5.20 -7.79 3.95
C THR A 133 5.36 -7.40 5.42
N PHE A 134 4.47 -6.54 5.90
CA PHE A 134 4.38 -6.17 7.30
C PHE A 134 3.11 -6.77 7.89
N THR A 135 3.25 -7.24 9.13
CA THR A 135 2.13 -7.67 9.96
C THR A 135 1.89 -6.61 11.02
N PHE A 136 0.63 -6.27 11.25
CA PHE A 136 0.21 -5.39 12.33
C PHE A 136 -0.91 -6.07 13.12
N PHE A 137 -0.96 -5.74 14.40
CA PHE A 137 -1.90 -6.30 15.36
C PHE A 137 -2.69 -5.18 16.00
N GLY A 138 -3.95 -5.46 16.31
CA GLY A 138 -4.81 -4.54 17.03
C GLY A 138 -4.20 -4.11 18.35
N ASN A 139 -4.43 -2.85 18.68
CA ASN A 139 -3.85 -2.25 19.87
C ASN A 139 -4.85 -2.26 21.02
N ASP A 140 -4.32 -2.33 22.23
CA ASP A 140 -5.09 -2.30 23.49
C ASP A 140 -5.48 -0.88 23.90
N SER A 141 -5.31 0.10 23.02
CA SER A 141 -5.43 1.48 23.42
C SER A 141 -6.89 1.82 23.68
N ASP A 142 -7.14 2.75 24.60
CA ASP A 142 -8.48 3.32 24.86
C ASP A 142 -9.01 4.15 23.66
N GLN A 143 -8.49 3.96 22.45
CA GLN A 143 -8.97 4.63 21.25
C GLN A 143 -10.35 4.12 20.90
N ALA A 144 -11.21 5.03 20.47
CA ALA A 144 -12.60 4.72 20.16
C ALA A 144 -12.76 3.86 18.89
N ASN A 145 -11.74 3.78 18.03
CA ASN A 145 -11.87 3.33 16.65
C ASN A 145 -10.68 2.49 16.14
N GLY A 146 -9.94 1.83 17.04
CA GLY A 146 -8.85 0.91 16.67
C GLY A 146 -7.72 1.56 15.85
N GLU A 147 -7.51 2.86 16.01
CA GLU A 147 -6.66 3.64 15.09
C GLU A 147 -5.17 3.36 15.31
N GLN A 148 -4.45 2.97 14.27
CA GLN A 148 -3.03 2.67 14.38
C GLN A 148 -2.24 3.23 13.21
N LEU A 149 -1.19 3.99 13.52
CA LEU A 149 -0.15 4.28 12.54
C LEU A 149 0.90 3.17 12.58
N VAL A 150 1.02 2.43 11.48
CA VAL A 150 1.98 1.34 11.29
C VAL A 150 3.23 1.92 10.62
N ASP A 151 4.35 1.99 11.34
CA ASP A 151 5.67 2.41 10.79
C ASP A 151 6.43 1.23 10.19
N PHE A 152 6.82 1.36 8.92
CA PHE A 152 7.61 0.36 8.19
C PHE A 152 9.11 0.37 8.59
N GLY A 153 9.54 1.33 9.42
CA GLY A 153 10.90 1.50 9.92
C GLY A 153 11.87 2.10 8.89
N GLN A 154 11.47 2.17 7.62
CA GLN A 154 12.19 2.78 6.51
C GLN A 154 11.23 3.18 5.39
N SER A 155 11.72 3.95 4.44
CA SER A 155 10.94 4.34 3.26
C SER A 155 11.09 3.33 2.11
N PHE A 156 9.99 3.02 1.44
CA PHE A 156 9.92 2.13 0.28
C PHE A 156 9.45 2.88 -0.95
N VAL A 157 10.11 2.67 -2.09
CA VAL A 157 9.60 3.11 -3.40
C VAL A 157 8.69 2.01 -3.94
N VAL A 158 7.39 2.28 -4.03
CA VAL A 158 6.37 1.30 -4.40
C VAL A 158 5.57 1.74 -5.61
N SER A 159 5.03 0.77 -6.34
CA SER A 159 3.96 0.98 -7.32
C SER A 159 2.66 0.30 -6.92
N ARG A 160 2.69 -0.58 -5.91
CA ARG A 160 1.49 -1.25 -5.39
C ARG A 160 1.61 -1.57 -3.90
N ALA A 161 0.53 -1.37 -3.17
CA ALA A 161 0.34 -1.87 -1.80
C ALA A 161 -0.90 -2.77 -1.76
N VAL A 162 -0.83 -3.91 -1.07
CA VAL A 162 -1.93 -4.87 -0.92
C VAL A 162 -2.20 -5.07 0.56
N PHE A 163 -3.44 -4.79 0.97
CA PHE A 163 -3.94 -4.98 2.32
C PHE A 163 -4.82 -6.21 2.38
N SER A 164 -4.68 -7.03 3.41
CA SER A 164 -5.41 -8.29 3.55
C SER A 164 -5.49 -8.74 5.00
N ALA A 165 -6.54 -9.46 5.34
CA ALA A 165 -6.70 -10.16 6.60
C ALA A 165 -6.33 -11.66 6.51
N LEU A 166 -6.03 -12.28 7.66
CA LEU A 166 -5.68 -13.69 7.76
C LEU A 166 -6.92 -14.59 7.57
N VAL A 167 -6.76 -15.71 6.88
CA VAL A 167 -7.88 -16.59 6.48
C VAL A 167 -8.39 -17.49 7.62
N ASP A 168 -7.56 -17.75 8.63
CA ASP A 168 -7.79 -18.87 9.54
C ASP A 168 -8.44 -18.48 10.88
N ILE A 169 -8.71 -17.19 11.09
CA ILE A 169 -9.23 -16.66 12.35
C ILE A 169 -10.41 -15.72 12.09
N SER A 170 -11.50 -15.92 12.84
CA SER A 170 -12.67 -15.05 12.81
C SER A 170 -12.35 -13.70 13.45
N ASN A 171 -12.91 -12.62 12.90
CA ASN A 171 -12.75 -11.23 13.36
C ASN A 171 -11.33 -10.72 13.09
N ASN A 172 -10.84 -10.84 11.86
CA ASN A 172 -9.67 -10.08 11.44
C ASN A 172 -10.16 -9.12 10.37
N GLU A 173 -10.55 -7.96 10.83
CA GLU A 173 -11.12 -6.90 10.02
C GLU A 173 -10.39 -5.61 10.36
N PHE A 174 -10.34 -4.70 9.40
CA PHE A 174 -9.74 -3.38 9.55
C PHE A 174 -10.05 -2.54 8.31
N SER A 175 -9.92 -1.23 8.47
CA SER A 175 -10.02 -0.26 7.40
C SER A 175 -8.69 0.47 7.17
N VAL A 176 -8.53 1.06 5.97
CA VAL A 176 -7.33 1.83 5.61
C VAL A 176 -7.68 3.31 5.52
N ALA A 177 -7.26 4.06 6.54
CA ALA A 177 -7.44 5.52 6.57
C ALA A 177 -6.49 6.27 5.64
N GLY A 178 -5.30 5.73 5.34
CA GLY A 178 -4.39 6.35 4.38
C GLY A 178 -2.91 6.22 4.68
N PHE A 179 -2.10 7.18 4.21
CA PHE A 179 -0.65 7.19 4.39
C PHE A 179 -0.18 8.56 4.90
N ALA A 180 0.55 8.58 6.02
CA ALA A 180 1.02 9.82 6.64
C ALA A 180 2.31 10.38 6.05
N ASN A 181 3.11 9.56 5.37
CA ASN A 181 4.44 9.88 4.84
C ASN A 181 4.53 9.29 3.42
N ALA A 182 3.77 9.88 2.51
CA ALA A 182 3.58 9.43 1.14
C ALA A 182 3.82 10.57 0.15
N ALA A 183 4.72 10.37 -0.81
CA ALA A 183 4.95 11.34 -1.87
C ALA A 183 5.25 10.64 -3.20
N PRO A 184 4.76 11.17 -4.33
CA PRO A 184 5.16 10.66 -5.64
C PRO A 184 6.68 10.85 -5.81
N VAL A 185 7.35 9.82 -6.32
CA VAL A 185 8.74 9.90 -6.74
C VAL A 185 8.80 10.89 -7.91
N PRO A 186 9.56 11.99 -7.80
CA PRO A 186 9.69 12.92 -8.89
C PRO A 186 10.16 12.20 -10.15
N GLU A 187 9.58 12.56 -11.30
CA GLU A 187 10.11 12.08 -12.58
C GLU A 187 11.63 12.33 -12.62
N PRO A 188 12.44 11.35 -13.05
CA PRO A 188 13.87 11.50 -13.06
C PRO A 188 14.27 12.78 -13.80
N ALA A 189 14.99 13.69 -13.13
CA ALA A 189 15.55 14.90 -13.73
C ALA A 189 16.43 14.58 -14.96
N THR A 190 16.82 13.30 -15.12
CA THR A 190 17.47 12.77 -16.31
C THR A 190 16.63 12.96 -17.58
N MET A 191 15.30 12.92 -17.54
CA MET A 191 14.45 13.18 -18.72
C MET A 191 14.54 14.64 -19.15
N LEU A 192 14.49 15.56 -18.20
CA LEU A 192 14.72 16.98 -18.45
C LEU A 192 16.16 17.23 -18.94
N LEU A 193 17.16 16.63 -18.28
CA LEU A 193 18.56 16.75 -18.67
C LEU A 193 18.81 16.18 -20.07
N PHE A 194 18.18 15.06 -20.41
CA PHE A 194 18.26 14.44 -21.72
C PHE A 194 17.61 15.34 -22.78
N GLY A 195 16.40 15.83 -22.53
CA GLY A 195 15.70 16.74 -23.44
C GLY A 195 16.47 18.05 -23.67
N THR A 196 16.96 18.66 -22.60
CA THR A 196 17.77 19.88 -22.67
C THR A 196 19.13 19.64 -23.31
N GLY A 197 19.75 18.48 -23.07
CA GLY A 197 20.97 18.04 -23.74
C GLY A 197 20.79 17.91 -25.25
N LEU A 198 19.72 17.25 -25.70
CA LEU A 198 19.38 17.14 -27.13
C LEU A 198 19.09 18.49 -27.77
N ALA A 199 18.34 19.36 -27.09
CA ALA A 199 18.07 20.71 -27.57
C ALA A 199 19.37 21.53 -27.72
N GLY A 200 20.29 21.41 -26.77
CA GLY A 200 21.62 22.03 -26.83
C GLY A 200 22.44 21.55 -28.03
N LEU A 201 22.51 20.22 -28.25
CA LEU A 201 23.21 19.63 -29.39
C LEU A 201 22.61 20.08 -30.74
N ALA A 202 21.28 20.10 -30.85
CA ALA A 202 20.59 20.59 -32.04
C ALA A 202 20.89 22.08 -32.31
N GLY A 203 20.96 22.90 -31.25
CA GLY A 203 21.34 24.31 -31.33
C GLY A 203 22.75 24.49 -31.90
N ILE A 204 23.72 23.70 -31.43
CA ILE A 204 25.12 23.73 -31.93
C ILE A 204 25.17 23.29 -33.41
N ALA A 205 24.49 22.21 -33.77
CA ALA A 205 24.46 21.71 -35.15
C ALA A 205 23.88 22.73 -36.14
N ARG A 206 22.83 23.47 -35.75
CA ARG A 206 22.26 24.54 -36.57
C ARG A 206 23.21 25.71 -36.78
N ARG A 207 24.01 26.08 -35.78
CA ARG A 207 25.03 27.14 -35.92
C ARG A 207 26.11 26.76 -36.92
N ARG A 208 26.55 25.49 -36.91
CA ARG A 208 27.59 24.99 -37.84
C ARG A 208 27.14 24.93 -39.31
N LYS A 209 25.84 24.85 -39.60
CA LYS A 209 25.32 24.87 -40.99
C LYS A 209 25.24 26.27 -41.60
N LYS A 210 25.32 27.33 -40.77
CA LYS A 210 25.25 28.73 -41.23
C LYS A 210 26.62 29.38 -41.39
N ALA A 211 27.67 28.77 -40.84
CA ALA A 211 29.07 29.14 -41.07
C ALA A 211 29.61 28.34 -42.24
#